data_AF-A0AAC9QXV4-F1
#
_entry.id   AF-A0AAC9QXV4-F1
#
_cell.length_a   1.000
_cell.length_b   1.000
_cell.length_c   1.000
_cell.angle_alpha   90.00
_cell.angle_beta   90.00
_cell.angle_gamma   90.00
#
_symmetry.space_group_name_H-M   'P 1'
#
loop_
_entity.id
_entity.type
_entity.pdbx_description
1 polymer ?
#
loop_
_entity_poly.entity_id
_entity_poly.type
_entity_poly.pdbx_seq_one_letter_code
_entity_poly.pdbx_strand_id
1 'polypeptide(L)'
;MNSIAKLDNFIYQVLNKKIDKMPSRVIKAVALYYPDARIRKKYLKKMGVLMGKGTYANLGLKVVPSEKDISVKIGDNVSIAPNVTFIANSAPNNGKEILKIDYIREKLIKDEMIIIENDVWIGADVTILPGIKVGKCSVIGAGSVVIKDIEPYSIYAGVPAKKIRNNK
;
A
#
# COMPACT_ATOMS: atom_id res chain seq x y z
N MET A 1 26.88 7.16 -25.46
CA MET A 1 26.41 6.50 -24.21
C MET A 1 27.45 5.47 -23.78
N ASN A 2 27.97 5.56 -22.56
CA ASN A 2 28.94 4.59 -22.04
C ASN A 2 28.30 3.20 -21.83
N SER A 3 29.11 2.16 -21.63
CA SER A 3 28.66 0.77 -21.47
C SER A 3 27.66 0.60 -20.33
N ILE A 4 27.87 1.30 -19.22
CA ILE A 4 27.01 1.27 -18.03
C ILE A 4 25.62 1.83 -18.35
N ALA A 5 25.52 2.98 -19.01
CA ALA A 5 24.24 3.57 -19.38
C ALA A 5 23.47 2.70 -20.40
N LYS A 6 24.17 1.97 -21.27
CA LYS A 6 23.55 1.00 -22.18
C LYS A 6 22.93 -0.17 -21.39
N LEU A 7 23.66 -0.68 -20.41
CA LEU A 7 23.20 -1.75 -19.53
C LEU A 7 22.00 -1.31 -18.69
N ASP A 8 22.05 -0.13 -18.08
CA ASP A 8 20.95 0.43 -17.28
C ASP A 8 19.67 0.58 -18.11
N ASN A 9 19.78 1.18 -19.31
CA ASN A 9 18.63 1.29 -20.21
C ASN A 9 18.12 -0.09 -20.65
N PHE A 10 18.99 -1.07 -20.90
CA PHE A 10 18.57 -2.44 -21.18
C PHE A 10 17.76 -3.04 -20.03
N ILE A 11 18.24 -2.91 -18.78
CA ILE A 11 17.53 -3.39 -17.58
C ILE A 11 16.16 -2.70 -17.48
N TYR A 12 16.11 -1.37 -17.62
CA TYR A 12 14.86 -0.62 -17.61
C TYR A 12 13.87 -1.14 -18.65
N GLN A 13 14.31 -1.34 -19.90
CA GLN A 13 13.45 -1.84 -20.98
C GLN A 13 12.94 -3.26 -20.69
N VAL A 14 13.79 -4.13 -20.14
CA VAL A 14 13.39 -5.49 -19.73
C VAL A 14 12.33 -5.44 -18.65
N LEU A 15 12.56 -4.68 -17.57
CA LEU A 15 11.59 -4.53 -16.49
C LEU A 15 10.28 -3.94 -16.97
N ASN A 16 10.33 -2.99 -17.90
CA ASN A 16 9.16 -2.29 -18.40
C ASN A 16 8.30 -3.12 -19.38
N LYS A 17 8.93 -3.92 -20.24
CA LYS A 17 8.25 -4.63 -21.34
C LYS A 17 7.93 -6.09 -21.06
N LYS A 18 8.66 -6.74 -20.14
CA LYS A 18 8.53 -8.18 -19.89
C LYS A 18 7.85 -8.52 -18.55
N ILE A 19 7.18 -7.56 -17.91
CA ILE A 19 6.54 -7.74 -16.60
C ILE A 19 5.66 -9.00 -16.52
N ASP A 20 4.86 -9.29 -17.55
CA ASP A 20 3.93 -10.43 -17.56
C ASP A 20 4.63 -11.80 -17.63
N LYS A 21 5.93 -11.82 -17.96
CA LYS A 21 6.76 -13.03 -18.05
C LYS A 21 7.71 -13.17 -16.86
N MET A 22 7.67 -12.25 -15.89
CA MET A 22 8.59 -12.26 -14.76
C MET A 22 8.15 -13.28 -13.69
N PRO A 23 9.10 -14.03 -13.10
CA PRO A 23 8.81 -14.87 -11.95
C PRO A 23 8.26 -14.05 -10.77
N SER A 24 7.39 -14.66 -9.95
CA SER A 24 6.75 -13.99 -8.81
C SER A 24 7.76 -13.37 -7.82
N ARG A 25 8.91 -14.01 -7.59
CA ARG A 25 9.99 -13.47 -6.74
C ARG A 25 10.58 -12.18 -7.29
N VAL A 26 10.81 -12.13 -8.60
CA VAL A 26 11.30 -10.93 -9.29
C VAL A 26 10.23 -9.84 -9.23
N ILE A 27 8.96 -10.21 -9.43
CA ILE A 27 7.86 -9.26 -9.34
C ILE A 27 7.85 -8.57 -7.98
N LYS A 28 7.93 -9.35 -6.89
CA LYS A 28 7.97 -8.85 -5.52
C LYS A 28 9.21 -7.98 -5.26
N ALA A 29 10.40 -8.42 -5.69
CA ALA A 29 11.62 -7.66 -5.50
C ALA A 29 11.58 -6.29 -6.20
N VAL A 30 11.12 -6.26 -7.46
CA VAL A 30 11.01 -5.01 -8.22
C VAL A 30 9.94 -4.11 -7.64
N ALA A 31 8.77 -4.65 -7.29
CA ALA A 31 7.67 -3.88 -6.69
C ALA A 31 8.08 -3.14 -5.41
N LEU A 32 8.91 -3.76 -4.57
CA LEU A 32 9.22 -3.26 -3.23
C LEU A 32 10.52 -2.44 -3.16
N TYR A 33 11.52 -2.75 -4.00
CA TYR A 33 12.88 -2.23 -3.83
C TYR A 33 13.44 -1.45 -5.03
N TYR A 34 12.87 -1.59 -6.23
CA TYR A 34 13.44 -0.93 -7.41
C TYR A 34 13.32 0.60 -7.34
N PRO A 35 14.37 1.42 -7.60
CA PRO A 35 14.33 2.86 -7.34
C PRO A 35 13.27 3.66 -8.12
N ASP A 36 12.96 3.28 -9.36
CA ASP A 36 11.99 4.00 -10.19
C ASP A 36 10.55 3.67 -9.78
N ALA A 37 9.86 4.65 -9.20
CA ALA A 37 8.48 4.50 -8.73
C ALA A 37 7.48 4.17 -9.85
N ARG A 38 7.75 4.56 -11.11
CA ARG A 38 6.90 4.25 -12.28
C ARG A 38 6.96 2.78 -12.63
N ILE A 39 8.15 2.18 -12.51
CA ILE A 39 8.34 0.75 -12.69
C ILE A 39 7.71 0.02 -11.50
N ARG A 40 8.03 0.41 -10.25
CA ARG A 40 7.42 -0.19 -9.05
C ARG A 40 5.90 -0.24 -9.14
N LYS A 41 5.25 0.86 -9.56
CA LYS A 41 3.80 0.93 -9.75
C LYS A 41 3.23 -0.17 -10.65
N LYS A 42 3.90 -0.51 -11.76
CA LYS A 42 3.46 -1.60 -12.65
C LYS A 42 3.56 -2.96 -11.97
N TYR A 43 4.62 -3.17 -11.20
CA TYR A 43 4.86 -4.41 -10.47
C TYR A 43 3.97 -4.57 -9.22
N LEU A 44 3.71 -3.48 -8.51
CA LEU A 44 2.74 -3.41 -7.41
C LEU A 44 1.32 -3.74 -7.88
N LYS A 45 0.95 -3.36 -9.12
CA LYS A 45 -0.31 -3.79 -9.74
C LYS A 45 -0.43 -5.31 -9.86
N LYS A 46 0.68 -6.04 -10.11
CA LYS A 46 0.71 -7.51 -10.11
C LYS A 46 0.61 -8.11 -8.70
N MET A 47 0.77 -7.29 -7.67
CA MET A 47 0.59 -7.66 -6.26
C MET A 47 -0.75 -7.16 -5.69
N GLY A 48 -1.70 -6.77 -6.54
CA GLY A 48 -3.03 -6.33 -6.11
C GLY A 48 -3.10 -4.89 -5.58
N VAL A 49 -2.09 -4.05 -5.86
CA VAL A 49 -2.10 -2.61 -5.51
C VAL A 49 -2.33 -1.78 -6.76
N LEU A 50 -3.52 -1.22 -6.89
CA LEU A 50 -3.93 -0.40 -8.03
C LEU A 50 -3.79 1.07 -7.68
N MET A 51 -2.99 1.80 -8.46
CA MET A 51 -2.76 3.24 -8.26
C MET A 51 -3.23 4.06 -9.47
N GLY A 52 -4.04 5.08 -9.21
CA GLY A 52 -4.52 6.06 -10.19
C GLY A 52 -3.43 6.95 -10.78
N LYS A 53 -3.79 7.85 -11.69
CA LYS A 53 -2.88 8.81 -12.35
C LYS A 53 -2.20 9.72 -11.31
N GLY A 54 -0.93 10.05 -11.54
CA GLY A 54 -0.17 10.94 -10.62
C GLY A 54 0.25 10.31 -9.29
N THR A 55 -0.33 9.16 -8.91
CA THR A 55 0.01 8.46 -7.67
C THR A 55 1.24 7.59 -7.84
N TYR A 56 2.18 7.74 -6.89
CA TYR A 56 3.37 6.92 -6.72
C TYR A 56 3.67 6.74 -5.23
N ALA A 57 4.26 5.59 -4.88
CA ALA A 57 4.76 5.36 -3.53
C ALA A 57 6.26 5.55 -3.45
N ASN A 58 6.72 6.16 -2.35
CA ASN A 58 8.13 6.21 -2.02
C ASN A 58 8.67 4.81 -1.66
N LEU A 59 9.99 4.69 -1.50
CA LEU A 59 10.65 3.44 -1.13
C LEU A 59 10.17 2.93 0.23
N GLY A 60 10.21 1.60 0.39
CA GLY A 60 9.83 0.94 1.64
C GLY A 60 8.34 0.66 1.79
N LEU A 61 7.51 0.90 0.77
CA LEU A 61 6.10 0.48 0.78
C LEU A 61 6.01 -1.03 1.07
N LYS A 62 5.20 -1.40 2.07
CA LYS A 62 4.92 -2.79 2.43
C LYS A 62 3.44 -3.09 2.22
N VAL A 63 3.15 -4.31 1.78
CA VAL A 63 1.79 -4.77 1.52
C VAL A 63 1.65 -6.19 2.06
N VAL A 64 0.72 -6.40 2.98
CA VAL A 64 0.20 -7.73 3.30
C VAL A 64 -1.03 -7.92 2.42
N PRO A 65 -0.92 -8.73 1.35
CA PRO A 65 -1.97 -8.81 0.34
C PRO A 65 -3.20 -9.54 0.87
N SER A 66 -4.35 -9.19 0.31
CA SER A 66 -5.59 -9.96 0.41
C SER A 66 -5.47 -11.27 -0.37
N GLU A 67 -6.28 -12.26 -0.02
CA GLU A 67 -6.46 -13.46 -0.86
C GLU A 67 -7.24 -13.15 -2.15
N LYS A 68 -7.91 -11.99 -2.21
CA LYS A 68 -8.60 -11.46 -3.39
C LYS A 68 -7.63 -10.80 -4.36
N ASP A 69 -8.06 -10.64 -5.61
CA ASP A 69 -7.25 -10.04 -6.69
C ASP A 69 -6.73 -8.62 -6.37
N ILE A 70 -7.51 -7.83 -5.63
CA ILE A 70 -7.18 -6.42 -5.32
C ILE A 70 -7.12 -6.26 -3.80
N SER A 71 -5.92 -5.95 -3.32
CA SER A 71 -5.64 -5.69 -1.90
C SER A 71 -5.81 -4.22 -1.54
N VAL A 72 -5.39 -3.32 -2.45
CA VAL A 72 -5.42 -1.86 -2.21
C VAL A 72 -5.82 -1.15 -3.49
N LYS A 73 -6.85 -0.30 -3.43
CA LYS A 73 -7.25 0.58 -4.52
C LYS A 73 -6.97 2.03 -4.12
N ILE A 74 -6.11 2.69 -4.88
CA ILE A 74 -5.62 4.05 -4.61
C ILE A 74 -6.00 4.96 -5.78
N GLY A 75 -6.61 6.10 -5.46
CA GLY A 75 -7.03 7.12 -6.40
C GLY A 75 -5.89 7.88 -7.08
N ASP A 76 -6.25 8.99 -7.69
CA ASP A 76 -5.36 9.89 -8.41
C ASP A 76 -4.65 10.87 -7.45
N ASN A 77 -3.43 11.27 -7.81
CA ASN A 77 -2.62 12.28 -7.11
C ASN A 77 -2.41 12.03 -5.60
N VAL A 78 -2.38 10.77 -5.18
CA VAL A 78 -2.12 10.40 -3.79
C VAL A 78 -0.62 10.45 -3.51
N SER A 79 -0.24 11.15 -2.45
CA SER A 79 1.15 11.24 -1.96
C SER A 79 1.38 10.19 -0.88
N ILE A 80 2.25 9.22 -1.14
CA ILE A 80 2.57 8.13 -0.21
C ILE A 80 4.05 8.24 0.17
N ALA A 81 4.30 8.62 1.42
CA ALA A 81 5.64 8.79 1.97
C ALA A 81 6.38 7.43 2.17
N PRO A 82 7.66 7.45 2.57
CA PRO A 82 8.42 6.22 2.81
C PRO A 82 7.78 5.30 3.84
N ASN A 83 8.06 4.00 3.71
CA ASN A 83 7.75 2.97 4.72
C ASN A 83 6.27 2.77 5.09
N VAL A 84 5.34 3.32 4.31
CA VAL A 84 3.91 3.06 4.50
C VAL A 84 3.61 1.56 4.39
N THR A 85 2.75 1.06 5.27
CA THR A 85 2.34 -0.34 5.31
C THR A 85 0.84 -0.46 5.11
N PHE A 86 0.42 -1.18 4.09
CA PHE A 86 -0.97 -1.58 3.88
C PHE A 86 -1.16 -3.04 4.32
N ILE A 87 -2.12 -3.30 5.20
CA ILE A 87 -2.47 -4.64 5.65
C ILE A 87 -3.88 -4.94 5.16
N ALA A 88 -4.04 -5.72 4.11
CA ALA A 88 -5.36 -6.12 3.60
C ALA A 88 -5.82 -7.47 4.16
N ASN A 89 -4.89 -8.31 4.61
CA ASN A 89 -5.15 -9.58 5.29
C ASN A 89 -4.47 -9.60 6.67
N SER A 90 -5.22 -9.95 7.70
CA SER A 90 -4.75 -10.09 9.07
C SER A 90 -5.40 -11.29 9.72
N ALA A 91 -4.59 -12.27 10.11
CA ALA A 91 -5.02 -13.47 10.81
C ALA A 91 -3.91 -13.94 11.75
N PRO A 92 -4.23 -14.71 12.80
CA PRO A 92 -3.24 -15.25 13.74
C PRO A 92 -2.46 -16.46 13.16
N ASN A 93 -2.11 -16.44 11.87
CA ASN A 93 -1.32 -17.42 11.13
C ASN A 93 -1.54 -18.87 11.61
N ASN A 94 -0.50 -19.53 12.11
CA ASN A 94 -0.50 -20.93 12.54
C ASN A 94 -1.06 -21.15 13.97
N GLY A 95 -1.72 -20.16 14.57
CA GLY A 95 -2.15 -20.18 15.96
C GLY A 95 -3.30 -21.16 16.21
N LYS A 96 -3.02 -22.35 16.76
CA LYS A 96 -4.04 -23.41 16.92
C LYS A 96 -5.10 -23.12 17.98
N GLU A 97 -4.74 -22.46 19.08
CA GLU A 97 -5.66 -22.20 20.20
C GLU A 97 -6.40 -20.88 20.02
N ILE A 98 -5.69 -19.83 19.62
CA ILE A 98 -6.28 -18.51 19.36
C ILE A 98 -7.34 -18.55 18.23
N LEU A 99 -7.16 -19.43 17.24
CA LEU A 99 -8.15 -19.68 16.18
C LEU A 99 -9.41 -20.41 16.66
N LYS A 100 -9.47 -20.85 17.93
CA LYS A 100 -10.69 -21.40 18.55
C LYS A 100 -11.49 -20.35 19.32
N ILE A 101 -10.97 -19.13 19.47
CA ILE A 101 -11.66 -18.05 20.18
C ILE A 101 -12.60 -17.34 19.20
N ASP A 102 -13.91 -17.45 19.42
CA ASP A 102 -14.94 -16.93 18.51
C ASP A 102 -14.78 -15.44 18.22
N TYR A 103 -14.53 -14.63 19.25
CA TYR A 103 -14.31 -13.19 19.08
C TYR A 103 -13.16 -12.89 18.10
N ILE A 104 -12.06 -13.66 18.17
CA ILE A 104 -10.93 -13.48 17.25
C ILE A 104 -11.35 -13.84 15.83
N ARG A 105 -11.95 -15.02 15.65
CA ARG A 105 -12.38 -15.53 14.35
C ARG A 105 -13.37 -14.59 13.65
N GLU A 106 -14.31 -14.05 14.42
CA GLU A 106 -15.43 -13.28 13.88
C GLU A 106 -15.14 -11.79 13.74
N LYS A 107 -14.25 -11.22 14.57
CA LYS A 107 -14.04 -9.77 14.66
C LYS A 107 -12.64 -9.31 14.28
N LEU A 108 -11.60 -10.13 14.48
CA LEU A 108 -10.20 -9.71 14.31
C LEU A 108 -9.50 -10.35 13.10
N ILE A 109 -9.97 -11.50 12.62
CA ILE A 109 -9.53 -12.03 11.32
C ILE A 109 -10.21 -11.23 10.22
N LYS A 110 -9.41 -10.60 9.34
CA LYS A 110 -9.92 -9.76 8.27
C LYS A 110 -9.17 -10.00 6.97
N ASP A 111 -9.93 -10.06 5.87
CA ASP A 111 -9.44 -10.09 4.49
C ASP A 111 -10.24 -9.09 3.66
N GLU A 112 -9.87 -7.81 3.77
CA GLU A 112 -10.66 -6.70 3.29
C GLU A 112 -9.79 -5.67 2.56
N MET A 113 -10.21 -5.31 1.35
CA MET A 113 -9.53 -4.34 0.50
C MET A 113 -9.48 -2.96 1.16
N ILE A 114 -8.32 -2.31 1.09
CA ILE A 114 -8.14 -0.91 1.50
C ILE A 114 -8.46 0.02 0.34
N ILE A 115 -9.17 1.11 0.61
CA ILE A 115 -9.54 2.13 -0.39
C ILE A 115 -8.93 3.47 0.02
N ILE A 116 -8.11 4.04 -0.85
CA ILE A 116 -7.57 5.39 -0.68
C ILE A 116 -8.13 6.27 -1.81
N GLU A 117 -8.89 7.30 -1.47
CA GLU A 117 -9.45 8.23 -2.44
C GLU A 117 -8.41 9.22 -2.99
N ASN A 118 -8.83 10.08 -3.90
CA ASN A 118 -7.94 11.03 -4.59
C ASN A 118 -7.33 12.07 -3.64
N ASP A 119 -6.17 12.59 -4.01
CA ASP A 119 -5.52 13.74 -3.37
C ASP A 119 -5.23 13.54 -1.86
N VAL A 120 -5.10 12.29 -1.41
CA VAL A 120 -4.74 11.95 -0.03
C VAL A 120 -3.23 12.11 0.18
N TRP A 121 -2.83 12.56 1.37
CA TRP A 121 -1.44 12.54 1.80
C TRP A 121 -1.22 11.59 2.98
N ILE A 122 -0.46 10.52 2.74
CA ILE A 122 -0.09 9.53 3.74
C ILE A 122 1.35 9.81 4.20
N GLY A 123 1.52 10.17 5.47
CA GLY A 123 2.81 10.40 6.12
C GLY A 123 3.69 9.16 6.21
N ALA A 124 4.97 9.37 6.52
CA ALA A 124 5.95 8.27 6.59
C ALA A 124 5.60 7.29 7.72
N ASP A 125 5.94 6.00 7.53
CA ASP A 125 5.76 4.95 8.54
C ASP A 125 4.29 4.76 9.01
N VAL A 126 3.31 5.21 8.22
CA VAL A 126 1.89 4.96 8.50
C VAL A 126 1.54 3.51 8.23
N THR A 127 0.74 2.90 9.11
CA THR A 127 0.13 1.58 8.91
C THR A 127 -1.38 1.71 8.75
N ILE A 128 -1.95 1.11 7.71
CA ILE A 128 -3.40 1.09 7.46
C ILE A 128 -3.90 -0.35 7.51
N LEU A 129 -4.90 -0.60 8.36
CA LEU A 129 -5.46 -1.93 8.63
C LEU A 129 -6.50 -2.37 7.57
N PRO A 130 -6.95 -3.64 7.60
CA PRO A 130 -7.89 -4.16 6.61
C PRO A 130 -9.22 -3.41 6.57
N GLY A 131 -9.77 -3.26 5.36
CA GLY A 131 -11.10 -2.69 5.13
C GLY A 131 -11.23 -1.19 5.28
N ILE A 132 -10.12 -0.49 5.58
CA ILE A 132 -10.15 0.95 5.81
C ILE A 132 -10.34 1.73 4.51
N LYS A 133 -11.25 2.71 4.57
CA LYS A 133 -11.41 3.77 3.58
C LYS A 133 -10.76 5.07 4.06
N VAL A 134 -9.91 5.67 3.22
CA VAL A 134 -9.30 6.97 3.46
C VAL A 134 -9.89 7.99 2.49
N GLY A 135 -10.65 8.94 3.03
CA GLY A 135 -11.43 9.92 2.27
C GLY A 135 -10.59 10.96 1.53
N LYS A 136 -11.13 11.49 0.45
CA LYS A 136 -10.50 12.46 -0.45
C LYS A 136 -9.90 13.66 0.30
N CYS A 137 -8.74 14.13 -0.15
CA CYS A 137 -8.06 15.30 0.41
C CYS A 137 -7.79 15.20 1.93
N SER A 138 -7.71 14.00 2.49
CA SER A 138 -7.32 13.82 3.89
C SER A 138 -5.80 13.70 4.06
N VAL A 139 -5.33 13.97 5.27
CA VAL A 139 -3.93 13.83 5.65
C VAL A 139 -3.82 12.85 6.82
N ILE A 140 -2.93 11.88 6.70
CA ILE A 140 -2.56 10.97 7.80
C ILE A 140 -1.16 11.34 8.26
N GLY A 141 -1.03 11.76 9.51
CA GLY A 141 0.25 12.11 10.12
C GLY A 141 1.23 10.93 10.15
N ALA A 142 2.53 11.21 10.07
CA ALA A 142 3.56 10.18 10.11
C ALA A 142 3.48 9.30 11.37
N GLY A 143 3.85 8.03 11.25
CA GLY A 143 3.86 7.04 12.33
C GLY A 143 2.47 6.60 12.82
N SER A 144 1.38 6.99 12.14
CA SER A 144 0.03 6.68 12.59
C SER A 144 -0.40 5.25 12.27
N VAL A 145 -1.27 4.68 13.11
CA VAL A 145 -1.93 3.38 12.86
C VAL A 145 -3.42 3.60 12.66
N VAL A 146 -3.88 3.42 11.43
CA VAL A 146 -5.26 3.67 11.02
C VAL A 146 -6.09 2.40 11.18
N ILE A 147 -7.00 2.43 12.15
CA ILE A 147 -7.87 1.30 12.53
C ILE A 147 -9.35 1.57 12.26
N LYS A 148 -9.69 2.75 11.74
CA LYS A 148 -11.04 3.21 11.38
C LYS A 148 -10.95 4.11 10.15
N ASP A 149 -12.05 4.22 9.42
CA ASP A 149 -12.14 5.08 8.23
C ASP A 149 -11.76 6.54 8.55
N ILE A 150 -11.16 7.18 7.55
CA ILE A 150 -10.73 8.58 7.61
C ILE A 150 -11.70 9.41 6.79
N GLU A 151 -12.26 10.44 7.41
CA GLU A 151 -13.21 11.33 6.76
C GLU A 151 -12.51 12.15 5.64
N PRO A 152 -13.21 12.48 4.54
CA PRO A 152 -12.69 13.42 3.56
C PRO A 152 -12.36 14.78 4.19
N TYR A 153 -11.38 15.50 3.63
CA TYR A 153 -11.01 16.86 4.07
C TYR A 153 -10.67 16.97 5.57
N SER A 154 -9.95 15.97 6.09
CA SER A 154 -9.62 15.89 7.50
C SER A 154 -8.16 15.52 7.73
N ILE A 155 -7.68 15.76 8.95
CA ILE A 155 -6.33 15.41 9.37
C ILE A 155 -6.43 14.46 10.54
N TYR A 156 -5.82 13.29 10.43
CA TYR A 156 -5.77 12.27 11.48
C TYR A 156 -4.31 11.96 11.83
N ALA A 157 -4.03 11.68 13.09
CA ALA A 157 -2.70 11.26 13.53
C ALA A 157 -2.76 10.40 14.80
N GLY A 158 -1.71 9.62 15.05
CA GLY A 158 -1.48 8.89 16.30
C GLY A 158 -1.69 7.37 16.21
N VAL A 159 -1.56 6.71 17.35
CA VAL A 159 -1.71 5.25 17.52
C VAL A 159 -2.68 4.99 18.70
N PRO A 160 -3.96 4.65 18.44
CA PRO A 160 -4.60 4.64 17.12
C PRO A 160 -4.78 6.06 16.55
N ALA A 161 -4.87 6.15 15.23
CA ALA A 161 -5.09 7.42 14.54
C ALA A 161 -6.44 8.03 14.95
N LYS A 162 -6.41 9.28 15.39
CA LYS A 162 -7.60 10.06 15.78
C LYS A 162 -7.68 11.32 14.95
N LYS A 163 -8.90 11.79 14.71
CA LYS A 163 -9.15 13.07 14.05
C LYS A 163 -8.55 14.19 14.88
N ILE A 164 -7.67 14.97 14.27
CA ILE A 164 -7.05 16.15 14.87
C ILE A 164 -7.89 17.38 14.56
N ARG A 165 -8.24 17.55 13.27
CA ARG A 165 -9.08 18.66 12.79
C ARG A 165 -9.62 18.38 11.38
N ASN A 166 -10.55 19.21 10.93
CA ASN A 166 -10.84 19.36 9.51
C ASN A 166 -9.72 20.21 8.86
N ASN A 167 -9.51 20.04 7.56
CA ASN A 167 -8.65 20.92 6.76
C ASN A 167 -9.46 21.90 5.88
N LYS A 168 -10.74 22.04 6.21
CA LYS A 168 -11.68 23.07 5.74
C LYS A 168 -12.19 23.85 6.94
#